data_AF-A0A9P1MMP8-F1
#
_entry.id   AF-A0A9P1MMP8-F1
#
_cell.length_a   1.000
_cell.length_b   1.000
_cell.length_c   1.000
_cell.angle_alpha   90.00
_cell.angle_beta   90.00
_cell.angle_gamma   90.00
#
_symmetry.space_group_name_H-M   'P 1'
#
loop_
_entity.id
_entity.type
_entity.pdbx_description
1 polymer ?
#
loop_
_entity_poly.entity_id
_entity_poly.type
_entity_poly.pdbx_seq_one_letter_code
_entity_poly.pdbx_strand_id
1 'polypeptide(L)'
;MRFDISLQAILFLSFAVLISAQNCSRNKDGRTLECYTCLGRDMENCNKGSTCCKGSCFKLIDVEHNLIIKGCNEGKEEDASMKVRELAVPLYWSKNENVKGESYFCSSKAFCNESATKFHILAIMSSCLFALLWIQ
;
A
#
# COMPACT_ATOMS: atom_id res chain seq x y z
N MET A 1 -52.63 21.09 -4.96
CA MET A 1 -51.46 20.29 -4.52
C MET A 1 -51.19 19.22 -5.57
N ARG A 2 -50.25 19.45 -6.49
CA ARG A 2 -49.76 18.45 -7.45
C ARG A 2 -48.25 18.50 -7.37
N PHE A 3 -47.73 17.81 -6.35
CA PHE A 3 -46.30 17.67 -6.11
C PHE A 3 -45.75 16.50 -6.93
N ASP A 4 -44.75 16.81 -7.73
CA ASP A 4 -43.49 16.08 -7.86
C ASP A 4 -43.52 14.55 -7.96
N ILE A 5 -43.54 14.02 -9.18
CA ILE A 5 -43.14 12.63 -9.45
C ILE A 5 -42.11 12.51 -10.60
N SER A 6 -41.87 13.56 -11.41
CA SER A 6 -40.92 13.45 -12.54
C SER A 6 -39.48 13.84 -12.21
N LEU A 7 -39.23 14.66 -11.17
CA LEU A 7 -37.88 15.14 -10.86
C LEU A 7 -37.12 14.20 -9.90
N GLN A 8 -37.82 13.44 -9.05
CA GLN A 8 -37.17 12.45 -8.18
C GLN A 8 -36.67 11.22 -8.95
N ALA A 9 -37.31 10.85 -10.07
CA ALA A 9 -36.89 9.69 -10.86
C ALA A 9 -35.54 9.88 -11.57
N ILE A 10 -35.15 11.13 -11.85
CA ILE A 10 -33.89 11.43 -12.54
C ILE A 10 -32.70 11.49 -11.55
N LEU A 11 -32.97 11.79 -10.27
CA LEU A 11 -31.92 11.90 -9.25
C LEU A 11 -31.45 10.56 -8.66
N PHE A 12 -32.15 9.45 -8.92
CA PHE A 12 -31.77 8.11 -8.42
C PHE A 12 -30.90 7.31 -9.40
N LEU A 13 -30.63 7.83 -10.60
CA LEU A 13 -29.78 7.18 -11.61
C LEU A 13 -28.28 7.52 -11.47
N SER A 14 -27.90 8.28 -10.44
CA SER A 14 -26.52 8.66 -10.18
C SER A 14 -25.86 7.73 -9.18
N PHE A 15 -24.76 7.10 -9.62
CA PHE A 15 -23.73 6.41 -8.85
C PHE A 15 -23.97 4.96 -8.43
N ALA A 16 -24.23 4.08 -9.41
CA ALA A 16 -23.69 2.72 -9.32
C ALA A 16 -22.42 2.64 -10.19
N VAL A 17 -21.36 3.36 -9.82
CA VAL A 17 -20.01 2.99 -10.28
C VAL A 17 -19.71 1.67 -9.59
N LEU A 18 -19.93 0.56 -10.29
CA LEU A 18 -19.37 -0.72 -9.90
C LEU A 18 -17.85 -0.55 -9.93
N ILE A 19 -17.25 -0.30 -8.76
CA ILE A 19 -15.83 -0.55 -8.58
C ILE A 19 -15.70 -2.06 -8.75
N SER A 20 -15.35 -2.49 -9.96
CA SER A 20 -15.02 -3.89 -10.23
C SER A 20 -13.75 -4.20 -9.45
N ALA A 21 -13.90 -4.61 -8.18
CA ALA A 21 -12.81 -5.19 -7.41
C ALA A 21 -12.24 -6.35 -8.22
N GLN A 22 -10.95 -6.28 -8.55
CA GLN A 22 -10.32 -7.26 -9.40
C GLN A 22 -10.19 -8.59 -8.65
N ASN A 23 -11.00 -9.59 -9.00
CA ASN A 23 -10.98 -10.88 -8.32
C ASN A 23 -9.76 -11.73 -8.75
N CYS A 24 -8.64 -11.57 -8.05
CA CYS A 24 -7.40 -12.30 -8.34
C CYS A 24 -7.51 -13.81 -8.06
N SER A 25 -8.41 -14.25 -7.17
CA SER A 25 -8.53 -15.67 -6.79
C SER A 25 -8.92 -16.60 -7.94
N ARG A 26 -9.54 -16.08 -9.02
CA ARG A 26 -9.94 -16.87 -10.20
C ARG A 26 -8.96 -16.74 -11.36
N ASN A 27 -7.81 -16.13 -11.16
CA ASN A 27 -6.83 -15.90 -12.22
C ASN A 27 -6.17 -17.22 -12.66
N LYS A 28 -6.23 -17.52 -13.96
CA LYS A 28 -5.67 -18.75 -14.56
C LYS A 28 -4.14 -18.71 -14.70
N ASP A 29 -3.52 -17.54 -14.61
CA ASP A 29 -2.08 -17.33 -14.78
C ASP A 29 -1.28 -17.57 -13.48
N GLY A 30 -1.95 -18.06 -12.42
CA GLY A 30 -1.36 -18.26 -11.10
C GLY A 30 -1.14 -16.97 -10.31
N ARG A 31 -1.61 -15.83 -10.80
CA ARG A 31 -1.58 -14.52 -10.12
C ARG A 31 -2.76 -14.38 -9.19
N THR A 32 -2.71 -15.02 -8.03
CA THR A 32 -3.84 -15.11 -7.09
C THR A 32 -3.81 -14.09 -5.96
N LEU A 33 -2.68 -13.42 -5.74
CA LEU A 33 -2.49 -12.47 -4.64
C LEU A 33 -2.77 -11.04 -5.11
N GLU A 34 -3.71 -10.33 -4.50
CA GLU A 34 -3.95 -8.92 -4.82
C GLU A 34 -3.02 -8.02 -4.00
N CYS A 35 -2.36 -7.05 -4.65
CA CYS A 35 -1.43 -6.12 -4.01
C CYS A 35 -1.70 -4.68 -4.45
N TYR A 36 -1.45 -3.71 -3.57
CA TYR A 36 -1.40 -2.31 -3.99
C TYR A 36 -0.20 -2.06 -4.91
N THR A 37 -0.41 -1.24 -5.94
CA THR A 37 0.61 -0.74 -6.87
C THR A 37 0.54 0.78 -6.93
N CYS A 38 1.62 1.45 -6.52
CA CYS A 38 1.67 2.90 -6.51
C CYS A 38 3.09 3.42 -6.27
N LEU A 39 3.29 4.70 -6.59
CA LEU A 39 4.44 5.52 -6.22
C LEU A 39 3.89 6.80 -5.56
N GLY A 40 4.16 6.99 -4.27
CA GLY A 40 3.82 8.18 -3.50
C GLY A 40 5.06 9.04 -3.22
N ARG A 41 4.92 10.37 -3.23
CA ARG A 41 6.03 11.36 -3.20
C ARG A 41 6.08 12.25 -1.94
N ASP A 42 5.47 11.77 -0.88
CA ASP A 42 5.18 12.52 0.35
C ASP A 42 5.28 11.62 1.58
N MET A 43 5.80 10.38 1.41
CA MET A 43 5.77 9.33 2.42
C MET A 43 4.36 8.98 2.92
N GLU A 44 3.30 9.49 2.27
CA GLU A 44 1.95 9.07 2.55
C GLU A 44 1.71 7.67 2.00
N ASN A 45 0.91 6.91 2.74
CA ASN A 45 0.63 5.55 2.37
C ASN A 45 -0.28 5.51 1.13
N CYS A 46 0.32 5.30 -0.04
CA CYS A 46 -0.42 5.23 -1.29
C CYS A 46 -1.21 3.90 -1.41
N ASN A 47 -2.52 3.98 -1.69
CA ASN A 47 -3.44 2.83 -1.80
C ASN A 47 -4.38 2.94 -3.03
N LYS A 48 -3.98 3.69 -4.07
CA LYS A 48 -4.88 4.04 -5.19
C LYS A 48 -4.94 3.03 -6.35
N GLY A 49 -3.93 2.16 -6.51
CA GLY A 49 -3.89 1.14 -7.58
C GLY A 49 -3.75 -0.26 -7.02
N SER A 50 -4.33 -1.26 -7.68
CA SER A 50 -4.18 -2.69 -7.32
C SER A 50 -3.89 -3.55 -8.55
N THR A 51 -3.26 -4.71 -8.32
CA THR A 51 -3.03 -5.72 -9.35
C THR A 51 -2.92 -7.12 -8.75
N CYS A 52 -3.02 -8.14 -9.59
CA CYS A 52 -2.82 -9.54 -9.21
C CYS A 52 -1.35 -9.97 -9.42
N CYS A 53 -0.72 -10.44 -8.35
CA CYS A 53 0.67 -10.91 -8.30
C CYS A 53 0.73 -12.44 -8.15
N LYS A 54 1.82 -13.04 -8.66
CA LYS A 54 2.11 -14.49 -8.56
C LYS A 54 2.94 -14.86 -7.32
N GLY A 55 3.87 -13.99 -6.92
CA GLY A 55 4.78 -14.19 -5.79
C GLY A 55 4.29 -13.49 -4.54
N SER A 56 4.95 -12.41 -4.17
CA SER A 56 4.63 -11.59 -2.99
C SER A 56 4.29 -10.15 -3.36
N CYS A 57 3.60 -9.45 -2.46
CA CYS A 57 3.54 -8.00 -2.49
C CYS A 57 4.81 -7.42 -1.86
N PHE A 58 5.18 -6.21 -2.27
CA PHE A 58 6.17 -5.41 -1.56
C PHE A 58 5.66 -4.00 -1.25
N LYS A 59 6.27 -3.39 -0.24
CA LYS A 59 6.29 -1.95 0.02
C LYS A 59 7.73 -1.52 0.27
N LEU A 60 8.25 -0.65 -0.57
CA LEU A 60 9.57 -0.04 -0.42
C LEU A 60 9.43 1.39 0.10
N ILE A 61 10.28 1.74 1.06
CA ILE A 61 10.39 3.08 1.64
C ILE A 61 11.78 3.62 1.33
N ASP A 62 11.83 4.66 0.52
CA ASP A 62 13.04 5.42 0.19
C ASP A 62 12.97 6.76 0.92
N VAL A 63 13.66 6.82 2.06
CA VAL A 63 13.65 7.98 2.97
C VAL A 63 14.43 9.15 2.37
N GLU A 64 15.47 8.87 1.57
CA GLU A 64 16.33 9.89 0.96
C GLU A 64 15.53 10.75 -0.02
N HIS A 65 14.65 10.12 -0.80
CA HIS A 65 13.83 10.79 -1.80
C HIS A 65 12.38 11.05 -1.37
N ASN A 66 12.01 10.73 -0.12
CA ASN A 66 10.65 10.80 0.42
C ASN A 66 9.61 10.03 -0.44
N LEU A 67 9.94 8.78 -0.75
CA LEU A 67 9.17 7.94 -1.67
C LEU A 67 8.67 6.67 -1.00
N ILE A 68 7.44 6.30 -1.33
CA ILE A 68 6.89 4.96 -1.06
C ILE A 68 6.51 4.32 -2.39
N ILE A 69 7.00 3.10 -2.63
CA ILE A 69 6.64 2.31 -3.80
C ILE A 69 6.04 0.98 -3.38
N LYS A 70 4.91 0.62 -3.97
CA LYS A 70 4.24 -0.66 -3.75
C LYS A 70 4.10 -1.43 -5.05
N GLY A 71 4.18 -2.75 -4.99
CA GLY A 71 3.92 -3.58 -6.16
C GLY A 71 4.12 -5.07 -5.95
N CYS A 72 4.26 -5.80 -7.05
CA CYS A 72 4.51 -7.24 -7.07
C CYS A 72 6.00 -7.56 -7.08
N ASN A 73 6.37 -8.61 -6.36
CA ASN A 73 7.59 -9.36 -6.59
C ASN A 73 7.23 -10.71 -7.22
N GLU A 74 7.98 -11.14 -8.24
CA GLU A 74 7.73 -12.44 -8.87
C GLU A 74 8.14 -13.61 -7.97
N GLY A 75 9.21 -13.41 -7.19
CA GLY A 75 9.71 -14.39 -6.22
C GLY A 75 8.77 -14.54 -5.02
N LYS A 76 8.72 -15.76 -4.47
CA LYS A 76 8.15 -15.99 -3.14
C LYS A 76 9.16 -15.51 -2.12
N GLU A 77 8.80 -14.44 -1.42
CA GLU A 77 9.57 -13.92 -0.29
C GLU A 77 8.90 -14.39 1.00
N GLU A 78 9.68 -14.50 2.08
CA GLU A 78 9.15 -14.80 3.39
C GLU A 78 8.17 -13.68 3.83
N ASP A 79 7.03 -14.08 4.37
CA ASP A 79 6.01 -13.13 4.83
C ASP A 79 6.57 -12.28 5.96
N ALA A 80 6.34 -10.97 5.88
CA ALA A 80 6.90 -9.98 6.80
C ALA A 80 8.44 -9.87 6.82
N SER A 81 9.11 -10.31 5.75
CA SER A 81 10.56 -10.09 5.60
C SER A 81 10.88 -8.68 5.12
N MET A 82 12.10 -8.22 5.43
CA MET A 82 12.58 -6.89 5.07
C MET A 82 13.97 -7.00 4.43
N LYS A 83 14.18 -6.33 3.28
CA LYS A 83 15.46 -6.32 2.56
C LYS A 83 15.72 -4.95 1.98
N VAL A 84 16.97 -4.49 2.04
CA VAL A 84 17.41 -3.31 1.29
C VAL A 84 17.48 -3.68 -0.18
N ARG A 85 16.91 -2.85 -1.05
CA ARG A 85 16.97 -3.05 -2.49
C ARG A 85 16.97 -1.73 -3.25
N GLU A 86 17.43 -1.81 -4.48
CA GLU A 86 17.36 -0.76 -5.48
C GLU A 86 16.42 -1.22 -6.60
N LEU A 87 15.53 -0.33 -7.03
CA LEU A 87 14.65 -0.55 -8.17
C LEU A 87 15.17 0.24 -9.36
N ALA A 88 15.11 -0.34 -10.55
CA ALA A 88 15.41 0.34 -11.81
C ALA A 88 14.29 1.33 -12.20
N VAL A 89 13.98 2.27 -11.31
CA VAL A 89 13.00 3.34 -11.46
C VAL A 89 13.76 4.65 -11.30
N PRO A 90 14.10 5.33 -12.40
CA PRO A 90 14.89 6.55 -12.35
C PRO A 90 14.05 7.73 -11.85
N LEU A 91 14.64 8.53 -10.96
CA LEU A 91 14.03 9.72 -10.38
C LEU A 91 14.47 10.97 -11.15
N TYR A 92 13.58 11.51 -11.98
CA TYR A 92 13.88 12.67 -12.83
C TYR A 92 14.29 13.93 -12.04
N TRP A 93 13.93 14.01 -10.75
CA TRP A 93 14.24 15.13 -9.87
C TRP A 93 15.46 14.91 -8.96
N SER A 94 16.07 13.71 -9.00
CA SER A 94 17.29 13.38 -8.24
C SER A 94 18.37 12.84 -9.17
N LYS A 95 18.75 13.63 -10.19
CA LYS A 95 19.83 13.27 -11.14
C LYS A 95 19.67 11.88 -11.80
N ASN A 96 18.45 11.38 -11.96
CA ASN A 96 18.14 10.03 -12.44
C ASN A 96 18.69 8.89 -11.55
N GLU A 97 18.90 9.16 -10.26
CA GLU A 97 19.15 8.12 -9.27
C GLU A 97 17.97 7.13 -9.24
N ASN A 98 18.29 5.87 -8.99
CA ASN A 98 17.30 4.83 -8.85
C ASN A 98 16.71 4.84 -7.45
N VAL A 99 15.44 4.46 -7.34
CA VAL A 99 14.79 4.32 -6.04
C VAL A 99 15.49 3.25 -5.21
N LYS A 100 15.89 3.60 -3.98
CA LYS A 100 16.60 2.69 -3.09
C LYS A 100 16.06 2.79 -1.68
N GLY A 101 15.80 1.65 -1.05
CA GLY A 101 15.23 1.66 0.29
C GLY A 101 14.98 0.31 0.89
N GLU A 102 14.38 0.32 2.08
CA GLU A 102 13.93 -0.88 2.77
C GLU A 102 12.63 -1.36 2.14
N SER A 103 12.63 -2.59 1.66
CA SER A 103 11.47 -3.27 1.08
C SER A 103 10.93 -4.30 2.03
N TYR A 104 9.70 -4.09 2.48
CA TYR A 104 8.89 -5.04 3.21
C TYR A 104 8.14 -5.94 2.24
N PHE A 105 8.22 -7.26 2.42
CA PHE A 105 7.51 -8.24 1.60
C PHE A 105 6.42 -8.95 2.40
N CYS A 106 5.34 -9.33 1.71
CA CYS A 106 4.27 -10.09 2.32
C CYS A 106 3.50 -10.91 1.27
N SER A 107 2.95 -12.05 1.68
CA SER A 107 2.22 -12.97 0.81
C SER A 107 1.03 -13.66 1.49
N SER A 108 0.78 -13.39 2.77
CA SER A 108 -0.26 -14.08 3.55
C SER A 108 -1.69 -13.68 3.20
N LYS A 109 -1.91 -12.44 2.73
CA LYS A 109 -3.26 -11.92 2.45
C LYS A 109 -3.28 -10.89 1.32
N ALA A 110 -4.44 -10.73 0.69
CA ALA A 110 -4.71 -9.63 -0.23
C ALA A 110 -4.41 -8.28 0.45
N PHE A 111 -3.81 -7.37 -0.31
CA PHE A 111 -3.45 -6.02 0.13
C PHE A 111 -2.54 -5.99 1.37
N CYS A 112 -1.76 -7.03 1.64
CA CYS A 112 -0.87 -7.07 2.82
C CYS A 112 0.15 -5.92 2.84
N ASN A 113 0.47 -5.33 1.67
CA ASN A 113 1.32 -4.15 1.53
C ASN A 113 0.59 -2.82 1.79
N GLU A 114 -0.62 -2.85 2.35
CA GLU A 114 -1.32 -1.68 2.86
C GLU A 114 -0.55 -1.02 4.00
N SER A 115 0.11 -1.80 4.85
CA SER A 115 0.45 -1.38 6.21
C SER A 115 1.14 0.00 6.26
N ALA A 116 0.54 0.91 7.03
CA ALA A 116 1.21 2.13 7.47
C ALA A 116 2.41 1.71 8.32
N THR A 117 3.56 2.34 8.10
CA THR A 117 4.77 2.13 8.91
C THR A 117 4.51 2.68 10.32
N LYS A 118 3.69 2.00 11.13
CA LYS A 118 3.37 2.38 12.52
C LYS A 118 4.41 1.80 13.48
N PHE A 119 5.69 1.89 13.16
CA PHE A 119 6.76 1.34 14.01
C PHE A 119 7.44 2.35 14.95
N HIS A 120 6.99 3.60 15.04
CA HIS A 120 7.63 4.60 15.91
C HIS A 120 6.83 5.08 17.13
N ILE A 121 5.56 4.70 17.33
CA ILE A 121 4.76 5.26 18.45
C ILE A 121 4.78 4.36 19.71
N LEU A 122 4.88 3.03 19.56
CA LEU A 122 4.87 2.12 20.71
C LEU A 122 6.18 2.14 21.52
N ALA A 123 7.33 2.36 20.87
CA ALA A 123 8.63 2.40 21.54
C ALA A 123 8.78 3.62 22.48
N ILE A 124 8.23 4.78 22.09
CA ILE A 124 8.31 6.02 22.87
C ILE A 124 7.43 5.94 24.13
N MET A 125 6.23 5.33 24.01
CA MET A 125 5.34 5.16 25.15
C MET A 125 5.88 4.15 26.17
N SER A 126 6.58 3.10 25.72
CA SER A 126 7.24 2.16 26.62
C SER A 126 8.43 2.79 27.36
N SER A 127 9.24 3.63 26.70
CA SER A 127 10.38 4.27 27.37
C SER A 127 9.98 5.29 28.44
N CYS A 128 8.86 6.02 28.25
CA CYS A 128 8.35 6.95 29.26
C CYS A 128 7.80 6.23 30.51
N LEU A 129 7.19 5.05 30.34
CA LEU A 129 6.68 4.26 31.47
C LEU A 129 7.82 3.69 32.33
N PHE A 130 8.93 3.25 31.74
CA PHE A 130 10.09 2.80 32.51
C PHE A 130 10.80 3.95 33.24
N ALA A 131 10.87 5.14 32.66
CA ALA A 131 11.44 6.30 33.33
C ALA A 131 10.62 6.75 34.57
N LEU A 132 9.29 6.65 34.51
CA LEU A 132 8.42 7.01 35.63
C LEU A 132 8.43 5.98 36.77
N LEU A 133 8.63 4.70 36.46
CA LEU A 133 8.71 3.62 37.46
C LEU A 133 10.06 3.55 38.20
N TRP A 134 11.10 4.23 37.70
CA TRP A 134 12.44 4.27 38.32
C TRP A 134 12.68 5.51 39.21
N ILE A 135 11.72 6.45 39.23
CA ILE A 135 11.80 7.71 40.02
C ILE A 135 11.00 7.58 41.34
N GLN A 136 10.35 6.45 41.61
CA GLN A 136 9.78 6.10 42.93
C GLN A 136 10.70 5.17 43.70
#